data_AF-A0A3D8VS78-F1
#
_entry.id   AF-A0A3D8VS78-F1
#
_cell.length_a   1.000
_cell.length_b   1.000
_cell.length_c   1.000
_cell.angle_alpha   90.00
_cell.angle_beta   90.00
_cell.angle_gamma   90.00
#
_symmetry.space_group_name_H-M   'P 1'
#
loop_
_entity.id
_entity.type
_entity.pdbx_description
1 polymer ?
#
loop_
_entity_poly.entity_id
_entity_poly.type
_entity_poly.pdbx_seq_one_letter_code
_entity_poly.pdbx_strand_id
1 'polypeptide(L)'
;REEHFTPYRQLVTVKNRDDIPSIDQPTFETIKQADLWLANTEPLIVIVINGEARAYPLQILMWHEIINDEVQGVPIAVTYCPLCNSAFVFSREVNNRIYEFGTSGLLRFSNLVMYDRTTDSLWQQFTGEAIEGVLTGSQLQFIPSNVFSFEDFYTNYPDGVVLSKNTGYLRDYGQNPYVNYDQIGNTPFLYNGPIDNRLPMLERVVGVWVNGIYKAYPFRLFNSHEVINDKISDQSIVIFF
;
A
#
# COMPACT_ATOMS: atom_id res chain seq x y z
N ARG A 1 -4.57 22.57 -21.93
CA ARG A 1 -4.85 21.12 -21.76
C ARG A 1 -3.52 20.40 -22.04
N GLU A 2 -2.58 20.67 -21.15
CA GLU A 2 -1.21 20.14 -21.10
C GLU A 2 -0.98 19.91 -19.60
N GLU A 3 -0.10 18.96 -19.21
CA GLU A 3 0.27 18.60 -17.81
C GLU A 3 -0.34 17.33 -17.17
N HIS A 4 -0.49 16.22 -17.89
CA HIS A 4 -0.55 14.88 -17.24
C HIS A 4 0.52 13.90 -17.74
N PHE A 5 1.56 14.40 -18.44
CA PHE A 5 2.65 13.53 -18.87
C PHE A 5 3.76 13.55 -17.83
N THR A 6 4.00 12.41 -17.18
CA THR A 6 5.19 12.25 -16.34
C THR A 6 6.41 12.16 -17.27
N PRO A 7 7.41 13.04 -17.14
CA PRO A 7 8.62 12.94 -17.96
C PRO A 7 9.30 11.59 -17.69
N TYR A 8 9.62 10.84 -18.75
CA TYR A 8 10.29 9.52 -18.67
C TYR A 8 11.53 9.51 -17.76
N ARG A 9 12.21 10.65 -17.59
CA ARG A 9 13.35 10.83 -16.67
C ARG A 9 13.03 10.61 -15.18
N GLN A 10 11.76 10.53 -14.78
CA GLN A 10 11.35 10.28 -13.40
C GLN A 10 11.11 8.79 -13.09
N LEU A 11 11.07 7.93 -14.11
CA LEU A 11 10.93 6.48 -13.95
C LEU A 11 12.31 5.81 -13.91
N VAL A 12 12.51 4.95 -12.91
CA VAL A 12 13.74 4.19 -12.72
C VAL A 12 13.43 2.71 -12.82
N THR A 13 14.00 2.02 -13.81
CA THR A 13 13.92 0.56 -13.91
C THR A 13 14.87 -0.09 -12.92
N VAL A 14 14.35 -0.95 -12.05
CA VAL A 14 15.13 -1.70 -11.05
C VAL A 14 15.00 -3.21 -11.20
N LYS A 15 13.95 -3.67 -11.89
CA LYS A 15 13.66 -5.07 -12.20
C LYS A 15 12.97 -5.16 -13.56
N ASN A 16 12.87 -6.37 -14.11
CA ASN A 16 11.96 -6.60 -15.22
C ASN A 16 10.51 -6.62 -14.71
N ARG A 17 9.58 -6.39 -15.62
CA ARG A 17 8.14 -6.55 -15.37
C ARG A 17 7.86 -7.95 -14.80
N ASP A 18 7.04 -8.02 -13.77
CA ASP A 18 6.63 -9.24 -13.06
C ASP A 18 7.77 -10.07 -12.42
N ASP A 19 9.00 -9.54 -12.30
CA ASP A 19 10.07 -10.19 -11.51
C ASP A 19 9.66 -10.35 -10.02
N ILE A 20 8.77 -9.47 -9.53
CA ILE A 20 8.03 -9.61 -8.28
C ILE A 20 6.58 -9.98 -8.67
N PRO A 21 6.20 -11.26 -8.64
CA PRO A 21 4.89 -11.67 -9.14
C PRO A 21 3.78 -11.21 -8.21
N SER A 22 2.71 -10.64 -8.76
CA SER A 22 1.47 -10.40 -8.01
C SER A 22 0.79 -11.72 -7.62
N ILE A 23 -0.12 -11.67 -6.65
CA ILE A 23 -1.03 -12.78 -6.34
C ILE A 23 -2.39 -12.46 -6.96
N ASP A 24 -2.78 -13.22 -7.98
CA ASP A 24 -3.99 -12.94 -8.76
C ASP A 24 -5.17 -13.89 -8.43
N GLN A 25 -4.90 -14.92 -7.63
CA GLN A 25 -5.89 -15.89 -7.12
C GLN A 25 -5.62 -16.17 -5.64
N PRO A 26 -5.81 -15.17 -4.76
CA PRO A 26 -5.53 -15.34 -3.34
C PRO A 26 -6.42 -16.41 -2.72
N THR A 27 -5.84 -17.20 -1.82
CA THR A 27 -6.58 -18.15 -0.99
C THR A 27 -6.48 -17.71 0.46
N PHE A 28 -7.53 -17.99 1.23
CA PHE A 28 -7.67 -17.52 2.60
C PHE A 28 -7.82 -18.68 3.56
N GLU A 29 -7.36 -18.46 4.78
CA GLU A 29 -7.44 -19.40 5.88
C GLU A 29 -8.03 -18.75 7.13
N THR A 30 -8.50 -19.59 8.04
CA THR A 30 -9.05 -19.13 9.32
C THR A 30 -7.96 -18.52 10.20
N ILE A 31 -8.33 -17.65 11.13
CA ILE A 31 -7.43 -17.10 12.15
C ILE A 31 -6.66 -18.22 12.88
N LYS A 32 -7.32 -19.34 13.22
CA LYS A 32 -6.67 -20.48 13.90
C LYS A 32 -5.56 -21.12 13.06
N GLN A 33 -5.71 -21.14 11.74
CA GLN A 33 -4.66 -21.66 10.85
C GLN A 33 -3.52 -20.64 10.72
N ALA A 34 -3.87 -19.35 10.63
CA ALA A 34 -2.93 -18.26 10.52
C ALA A 34 -2.05 -18.11 11.78
N ASP A 35 -2.62 -18.34 12.96
CA ASP A 35 -1.95 -18.34 14.28
C ASP A 35 -0.80 -19.36 14.39
N LEU A 36 -0.81 -20.40 13.54
CA LEU A 36 0.30 -21.37 13.50
C LEU A 36 1.61 -20.77 12.97
N TRP A 37 1.57 -19.58 12.37
CA TRP A 37 2.74 -18.99 11.73
C TRP A 37 2.83 -17.47 11.73
N LEU A 38 1.77 -16.76 12.09
CA LEU A 38 1.80 -15.34 12.35
C LEU A 38 2.17 -15.09 13.81
N ALA A 39 3.10 -14.18 14.05
CA ALA A 39 3.26 -13.61 15.37
C ALA A 39 2.09 -12.65 15.65
N ASN A 40 1.68 -12.50 16.91
CA ASN A 40 0.64 -11.53 17.31
C ASN A 40 0.92 -10.12 16.80
N THR A 41 2.20 -9.72 16.75
CA THR A 41 2.65 -8.40 16.30
C THR A 41 2.80 -8.28 14.79
N GLU A 42 2.53 -9.33 14.00
CA GLU A 42 2.68 -9.27 12.55
C GLU A 42 1.72 -8.21 11.97
N PRO A 43 2.22 -7.23 11.21
CA PRO A 43 1.37 -6.22 10.60
C PRO A 43 0.61 -6.77 9.41
N LEU A 44 -0.70 -6.51 9.38
CA LEU A 44 -1.63 -6.95 8.35
C LEU A 44 -2.33 -5.73 7.75
N ILE A 45 -2.41 -5.65 6.42
CA ILE A 45 -3.39 -4.76 5.79
C ILE A 45 -4.76 -5.38 6.00
N VAL A 46 -5.66 -4.67 6.66
CA VAL A 46 -7.02 -5.11 6.98
C VAL A 46 -8.03 -4.26 6.24
N ILE A 47 -8.98 -4.93 5.60
CA ILE A 47 -10.15 -4.31 4.97
C ILE A 47 -11.43 -4.93 5.49
N VAL A 48 -12.51 -4.17 5.44
CA VAL A 48 -13.87 -4.65 5.73
C VAL A 48 -14.77 -4.18 4.61
N ILE A 49 -15.29 -5.11 3.81
CA ILE A 49 -16.18 -4.82 2.68
C ILE A 49 -17.47 -5.62 2.87
N ASN A 50 -18.59 -4.91 2.95
CA ASN A 50 -19.93 -5.51 3.11
C ASN A 50 -20.01 -6.52 4.28
N GLY A 51 -19.27 -6.25 5.37
CA GLY A 51 -19.23 -7.09 6.57
C GLY A 51 -18.20 -8.23 6.54
N GLU A 52 -17.55 -8.50 5.40
CA GLU A 52 -16.46 -9.46 5.32
C GLU A 52 -15.11 -8.77 5.62
N ALA A 53 -14.44 -9.24 6.67
CA ALA A 53 -13.12 -8.78 7.07
C ALA A 53 -12.03 -9.70 6.50
N ARG A 54 -11.10 -9.11 5.73
CA ARG A 54 -9.92 -9.83 5.21
C ARG A 54 -8.65 -9.15 5.66
N ALA A 55 -7.65 -9.96 5.99
CA ALA A 55 -6.31 -9.51 6.35
C ALA A 55 -5.24 -10.06 5.40
N TYR A 56 -4.31 -9.19 5.01
CA TYR A 56 -3.21 -9.47 4.09
C TYR A 56 -1.88 -9.20 4.81
N PRO A 57 -1.14 -10.25 5.22
CA PRO A 57 0.11 -10.09 5.94
C PRO A 57 1.17 -9.34 5.15
N LEU A 58 1.81 -8.34 5.77
CA LEU A 58 2.89 -7.60 5.13
C LEU A 58 4.07 -8.53 4.81
N GLN A 59 4.34 -9.56 5.60
CA GLN A 59 5.37 -10.54 5.27
C GLN A 59 5.11 -11.32 3.96
N ILE A 60 3.89 -11.35 3.44
CA ILE A 60 3.59 -11.89 2.10
C ILE A 60 3.69 -10.76 1.07
N LEU A 61 3.01 -9.64 1.32
CA LEU A 61 3.00 -8.48 0.42
C LEU A 61 4.38 -7.89 0.17
N MET A 62 5.35 -8.06 1.07
CA MET A 62 6.74 -7.65 0.86
C MET A 62 7.43 -8.39 -0.30
N TRP A 63 6.94 -9.59 -0.65
CA TRP A 63 7.49 -10.44 -1.71
C TRP A 63 6.64 -10.43 -2.99
N HIS A 64 5.44 -9.84 -2.94
CA HIS A 64 4.47 -9.86 -4.04
C HIS A 64 4.03 -8.46 -4.47
N GLU A 65 4.11 -7.49 -3.57
CA GLU A 65 3.75 -6.07 -3.70
C GLU A 65 2.29 -5.77 -4.06
N ILE A 66 1.61 -6.67 -4.77
CA ILE A 66 0.25 -6.51 -5.29
C ILE A 66 -0.50 -7.85 -5.13
N ILE A 67 -1.73 -7.77 -4.63
CA ILE A 67 -2.70 -8.85 -4.62
C ILE A 67 -3.96 -8.35 -5.33
N ASN A 68 -4.34 -9.00 -6.42
CA ASN A 68 -5.62 -8.78 -7.08
C ASN A 68 -6.64 -9.73 -6.44
N ASP A 69 -7.64 -9.16 -5.77
CA ASP A 69 -8.66 -9.91 -5.03
C ASP A 69 -10.07 -9.44 -5.41
N GLU A 70 -11.08 -10.19 -4.96
CA GLU A 70 -12.49 -9.85 -5.00
C GLU A 70 -13.14 -10.18 -3.66
N VAL A 71 -13.73 -9.18 -3.01
CA VAL A 71 -14.39 -9.33 -1.70
C VAL A 71 -15.85 -8.94 -1.85
N GLN A 72 -16.76 -9.89 -1.62
CA GLN A 72 -18.20 -9.66 -1.77
C GLN A 72 -18.57 -8.98 -3.12
N GLY A 73 -17.93 -9.41 -4.22
CA GLY A 73 -18.13 -8.86 -5.57
C GLY A 73 -17.40 -7.55 -5.87
N VAL A 74 -16.64 -7.00 -4.92
CA VAL A 74 -15.86 -5.77 -5.12
C VAL A 74 -14.44 -6.14 -5.54
N PRO A 75 -14.02 -5.83 -6.79
CA PRO A 75 -12.68 -6.14 -7.26
C PRO A 75 -11.68 -5.12 -6.69
N ILE A 76 -10.69 -5.61 -5.96
CA ILE A 76 -9.70 -4.77 -5.26
C ILE A 76 -8.26 -5.14 -5.61
N ALA A 77 -7.37 -4.15 -5.51
CA ALA A 77 -5.92 -4.34 -5.55
C ALA A 77 -5.36 -3.93 -4.19
N VAL A 78 -4.85 -4.90 -3.43
CA VAL A 78 -4.14 -4.66 -2.18
C VAL A 78 -2.66 -4.50 -2.50
N THR A 79 -2.08 -3.36 -2.12
CA THR A 79 -0.73 -3.00 -2.56
C THR A 79 0.14 -2.58 -1.39
N TYR A 80 1.41 -2.97 -1.44
CA TYR A 80 2.42 -2.58 -0.48
C TYR A 80 3.73 -2.26 -1.18
N CYS A 81 4.24 -1.05 -0.98
CA CYS A 81 5.58 -0.68 -1.43
C CYS A 81 6.55 -0.79 -0.24
N PRO A 82 7.45 -1.79 -0.20
CA PRO A 82 8.34 -2.00 0.94
C PRO A 82 9.37 -0.88 1.12
N LEU A 83 9.74 -0.19 0.03
CA LEU A 83 10.66 0.95 0.08
C LEU A 83 10.00 2.22 0.65
N CYS A 84 8.68 2.35 0.54
CA CYS A 84 7.94 3.51 1.04
C CYS A 84 7.22 3.24 2.36
N ASN A 85 7.18 1.98 2.80
CA ASN A 85 6.32 1.52 3.90
C ASN A 85 4.87 2.00 3.73
N SER A 86 4.36 1.92 2.48
CA SER A 86 3.04 2.44 2.11
C SER A 86 2.10 1.32 1.70
N ALA A 87 1.04 1.14 2.48
CA ALA A 87 -0.03 0.17 2.28
C ALA A 87 -1.28 0.88 1.76
N PHE A 88 -1.72 0.55 0.54
CA PHE A 88 -2.93 1.11 -0.05
C PHE A 88 -3.77 0.03 -0.72
N VAL A 89 -5.10 0.16 -0.59
CA VAL A 89 -6.06 -0.70 -1.28
C VAL A 89 -6.86 0.15 -2.25
N PHE A 90 -7.02 -0.35 -3.46
CA PHE A 90 -7.74 0.34 -4.53
C PHE A 90 -8.90 -0.51 -5.05
N SER A 91 -9.97 0.14 -5.50
CA SER A 91 -10.89 -0.48 -6.45
C SER A 91 -10.16 -0.71 -7.76
N ARG A 92 -10.29 -1.90 -8.34
CA ARG A 92 -9.78 -2.23 -9.67
C ARG A 92 -10.71 -1.78 -10.79
N GLU A 93 -11.90 -1.29 -10.44
CA GLU A 93 -12.86 -0.79 -11.40
C GLU A 93 -12.59 0.67 -11.74
N VAL A 94 -12.31 0.95 -13.01
CA VAL A 94 -12.16 2.30 -13.56
C VAL A 94 -13.02 2.40 -14.82
N ASN A 95 -13.91 3.40 -14.90
CA ASN A 95 -14.79 3.61 -16.04
C ASN A 95 -15.60 2.34 -16.45
N ASN A 96 -16.17 1.63 -15.46
CA ASN A 96 -16.94 0.38 -15.62
C ASN A 96 -16.13 -0.78 -16.24
N ARG A 97 -14.80 -0.78 -16.06
CA ARG A 97 -13.91 -1.87 -16.46
C ARG A 97 -13.04 -2.28 -15.30
N ILE A 98 -12.89 -3.58 -15.11
CA ILE A 98 -12.02 -4.15 -14.09
C ILE A 98 -10.65 -4.37 -14.71
N TYR A 99 -9.62 -3.86 -14.04
CA TYR A 99 -8.23 -4.03 -14.44
C TYR A 99 -7.53 -5.01 -13.49
N GLU A 100 -6.56 -5.75 -14.02
CA GLU A 100 -5.65 -6.56 -13.21
C GLU A 100 -4.29 -5.89 -13.20
N PHE A 101 -3.71 -5.72 -12.01
CA PHE A 101 -2.47 -4.99 -11.82
C PHE A 101 -1.29 -5.92 -11.59
N GLY A 102 -0.16 -5.63 -12.22
CA GLY A 102 1.12 -6.31 -11.98
C GLY A 102 2.22 -5.31 -11.59
N THR A 103 3.39 -5.85 -11.24
CA THR A 103 4.56 -5.03 -10.90
C THR A 103 5.30 -4.67 -12.19
N SER A 104 5.53 -3.37 -12.43
CA SER A 104 6.17 -2.93 -13.69
C SER A 104 7.70 -3.12 -13.68
N GLY A 105 8.30 -3.31 -12.51
CA GLY A 105 9.76 -3.22 -12.30
C GLY A 105 10.30 -1.79 -12.30
N LEU A 106 9.42 -0.78 -12.38
CA LEU A 106 9.75 0.64 -12.34
C LEU A 106 9.43 1.24 -10.97
N LEU A 107 10.22 2.25 -10.61
CA LEU A 107 9.98 3.12 -9.46
C LEU A 107 9.88 4.57 -9.91
N ARG A 108 9.10 5.35 -9.15
CA ARG A 108 9.07 6.81 -9.22
C ARG A 108 9.08 7.38 -7.81
N PHE A 109 10.07 8.22 -7.49
CA PHE A 109 10.30 8.71 -6.12
C PHE A 109 10.42 7.58 -5.09
N SER A 110 11.15 6.50 -5.42
CA SER A 110 11.20 5.22 -4.68
C SER A 110 9.88 4.46 -4.54
N ASN A 111 8.76 5.02 -5.01
CA ASN A 111 7.47 4.36 -4.91
C ASN A 111 7.21 3.43 -6.08
N LEU A 112 6.58 2.29 -5.77
CA LEU A 112 6.14 1.30 -6.74
C LEU A 112 5.32 1.94 -7.87
N VAL A 113 5.69 1.61 -9.10
CA VAL A 113 4.85 1.85 -10.27
C VAL A 113 4.22 0.53 -10.67
N MET A 114 2.90 0.46 -10.63
CA MET A 114 2.12 -0.68 -11.09
C MET A 114 1.87 -0.54 -12.59
N TYR A 115 1.50 -1.63 -13.25
CA TYR A 115 0.91 -1.56 -14.59
C TYR A 115 -0.39 -2.34 -14.62
N ASP A 116 -1.34 -1.94 -15.47
CA ASP A 116 -2.50 -2.78 -15.75
C ASP A 116 -2.24 -3.69 -16.96
N ARG A 117 -2.58 -4.97 -16.82
CA ARG A 117 -2.32 -5.99 -17.86
C ARG A 117 -3.18 -5.80 -19.13
N THR A 118 -4.25 -5.02 -19.05
CA THR A 118 -5.19 -4.85 -20.18
C THR A 118 -4.73 -3.79 -21.17
N THR A 119 -4.11 -2.71 -20.69
CA THR A 119 -3.76 -1.54 -21.52
C THR A 119 -2.30 -1.13 -21.42
N ASP A 120 -1.51 -1.80 -20.56
CA ASP A 120 -0.12 -1.44 -20.28
C ASP A 120 0.06 -0.03 -19.70
N SER A 121 -1.01 0.60 -19.18
CA SER A 121 -0.87 1.90 -18.53
C SER A 121 -0.13 1.74 -17.19
N LEU A 122 0.68 2.73 -16.85
CA LEU A 122 1.47 2.77 -15.61
C LEU A 122 0.77 3.61 -14.56
N TRP A 123 0.75 3.12 -13.32
CA TRP A 123 0.02 3.70 -12.20
C TRP A 123 0.94 3.91 -11.01
N GLN A 124 0.98 5.12 -10.45
CA GLN A 124 1.74 5.41 -9.23
C GLN A 124 1.03 4.81 -8.02
N GLN A 125 1.64 3.86 -7.31
CA GLN A 125 0.99 3.17 -6.19
C GLN A 125 0.58 4.11 -5.06
N PHE A 126 1.38 5.13 -4.75
CA PHE A 126 1.11 6.03 -3.64
C PHE A 126 -0.14 6.90 -3.86
N THR A 127 -0.37 7.33 -5.10
CA THR A 127 -1.49 8.23 -5.43
C THR A 127 -2.66 7.51 -6.06
N GLY A 128 -2.44 6.37 -6.72
CA GLY A 128 -3.44 5.69 -7.56
C GLY A 128 -3.64 6.36 -8.93
N GLU A 129 -2.79 7.32 -9.32
CA GLU A 129 -2.91 8.02 -10.61
C GLU A 129 -2.25 7.21 -11.74
N ALA A 130 -2.92 7.14 -12.89
CA ALA A 130 -2.31 6.68 -14.14
C ALA A 130 -1.36 7.77 -14.69
N ILE A 131 -0.07 7.47 -14.69
CA ILE A 131 1.01 8.43 -15.01
C ILE A 131 1.55 8.29 -16.44
N GLU A 132 1.30 7.15 -17.10
CA GLU A 132 1.69 6.88 -18.49
C GLU A 132 0.73 5.85 -19.12
N GLY A 133 0.53 5.91 -20.44
CA GLY A 133 -0.35 5.00 -21.18
C GLY A 133 -1.70 5.60 -21.56
N VAL A 134 -2.61 4.76 -22.04
CA VAL A 134 -3.91 5.22 -22.57
C VAL A 134 -4.88 5.68 -21.48
N LEU A 135 -4.63 5.28 -20.23
CA LEU A 135 -5.44 5.66 -19.07
C LEU A 135 -4.88 6.89 -18.33
N THR A 136 -3.82 7.53 -18.81
CA THR A 136 -3.20 8.69 -18.15
C THR A 136 -4.21 9.76 -17.72
N GLY A 137 -4.06 10.24 -16.48
CA GLY A 137 -4.99 11.18 -15.83
C GLY A 137 -6.21 10.50 -15.17
N SER A 138 -6.37 9.18 -15.33
CA SER A 138 -7.31 8.40 -14.52
C SER A 138 -6.80 8.23 -13.10
N GLN A 139 -7.72 8.03 -12.17
CA GLN A 139 -7.44 7.93 -10.75
C GLN A 139 -8.15 6.71 -10.18
N LEU A 140 -7.40 5.83 -9.50
CA LEU A 140 -7.98 4.73 -8.74
C LEU A 140 -8.70 5.26 -7.51
N GLN A 141 -9.83 4.64 -7.20
CA GLN A 141 -10.55 4.91 -5.96
C GLN A 141 -9.89 4.13 -4.82
N PHE A 142 -9.48 4.84 -3.76
CA PHE A 142 -9.02 4.21 -2.53
C PHE A 142 -10.18 3.46 -1.83
N ILE A 143 -9.90 2.25 -1.39
CA ILE A 143 -10.72 1.49 -0.46
C ILE A 143 -10.11 1.70 0.93
N PRO A 144 -10.91 2.11 1.94
CA PRO A 144 -10.41 2.25 3.30
C PRO A 144 -9.78 0.96 3.81
N SER A 145 -8.56 1.06 4.32
CA SER A 145 -7.79 -0.04 4.89
C SER A 145 -7.01 0.45 6.10
N ASN A 146 -6.74 -0.46 7.04
CA ASN A 146 -5.87 -0.18 8.19
C ASN A 146 -4.69 -1.14 8.19
N VAL A 147 -3.60 -0.78 8.86
CA VAL A 147 -2.53 -1.73 9.19
C VAL A 147 -2.65 -2.05 10.67
N PHE A 148 -3.06 -3.28 10.99
CA PHE A 148 -3.25 -3.77 12.36
C PHE A 148 -2.26 -4.89 12.66
N SER A 149 -1.98 -5.10 13.94
CA SER A 149 -1.33 -6.34 14.35
C SER A 149 -2.28 -7.52 14.12
N PHE A 150 -1.74 -8.74 13.98
CA PHE A 150 -2.55 -9.95 13.91
C PHE A 150 -3.45 -10.09 15.15
N GLU A 151 -2.95 -9.69 16.32
CA GLU A 151 -3.72 -9.66 17.56
C GLU A 151 -4.90 -8.71 17.52
N ASP A 152 -4.69 -7.47 17.07
CA ASP A 152 -5.78 -6.52 16.90
C ASP A 152 -6.80 -7.04 15.87
N PHE A 153 -6.33 -7.68 14.80
CA PHE A 153 -7.22 -8.24 13.79
C PHE A 153 -8.12 -9.34 14.37
N TYR A 154 -7.56 -10.38 15.00
CA TYR A 154 -8.39 -11.47 15.53
C TYR A 154 -9.27 -11.03 16.71
N THR A 155 -8.88 -9.97 17.42
CA THR A 155 -9.66 -9.42 18.53
C THR A 155 -10.88 -8.65 18.02
N ASN A 156 -10.71 -7.86 16.95
CA ASN A 156 -11.78 -7.02 16.41
C ASN A 156 -12.64 -7.73 15.34
N TYR A 157 -12.10 -8.75 14.68
CA TYR A 157 -12.74 -9.49 13.59
C TYR A 157 -12.59 -11.01 13.77
N PRO A 158 -13.22 -11.61 14.79
CA PRO A 158 -13.03 -13.03 15.12
C PRO A 158 -13.48 -14.01 14.02
N ASP A 159 -14.37 -13.58 13.13
CA ASP A 159 -14.84 -14.35 11.97
C ASP A 159 -14.07 -13.99 10.67
N GLY A 160 -13.08 -13.11 10.77
CA GLY A 160 -12.25 -12.68 9.65
C GLY A 160 -11.35 -13.79 9.11
N VAL A 161 -10.89 -13.60 7.87
CA VAL A 161 -9.98 -14.53 7.20
C VAL A 161 -8.66 -13.86 6.86
N VAL A 162 -7.59 -14.66 6.86
CA VAL A 162 -6.23 -14.18 6.58
C VAL A 162 -5.73 -14.81 5.28
N LEU A 163 -5.04 -14.04 4.45
CA LEU A 163 -4.38 -14.57 3.26
C LEU A 163 -3.41 -15.69 3.65
N SER A 164 -3.55 -16.84 2.98
CA SER A 164 -2.71 -18.00 3.23
C SER A 164 -1.30 -17.83 2.63
N LYS A 165 -0.31 -18.49 3.24
CA LYS A 165 1.02 -18.66 2.64
C LYS A 165 1.03 -19.56 1.42
N ASN A 166 -0.07 -20.26 1.11
CA ASN A 166 -0.21 -21.03 -0.12
C ASN A 166 -0.51 -20.13 -1.33
N THR A 167 0.48 -19.33 -1.71
CA THR A 167 0.38 -18.34 -2.80
C THR A 167 0.71 -18.92 -4.18
N GLY A 168 1.17 -20.18 -4.23
CA GLY A 168 1.74 -20.78 -5.43
C GLY A 168 3.23 -20.47 -5.66
N TYR A 169 3.88 -19.70 -4.76
CA TYR A 169 5.29 -19.34 -4.86
C TYR A 169 6.11 -19.85 -3.67
N LEU A 170 7.35 -20.25 -3.92
CA LEU A 170 8.32 -20.55 -2.87
C LEU A 170 9.08 -19.27 -2.51
N ARG A 171 8.72 -18.66 -1.38
CA ARG A 171 9.32 -17.43 -0.85
C ARG A 171 9.58 -17.58 0.65
N ASP A 172 10.57 -16.84 1.14
CA ASP A 172 10.90 -16.77 2.56
C ASP A 172 9.99 -15.77 3.29
N TYR A 173 8.68 -16.03 3.32
CA TYR A 173 7.74 -15.19 4.08
C TYR A 173 8.15 -15.13 5.56
N GLY A 174 8.18 -13.93 6.09
CA GLY A 174 8.65 -13.63 7.45
C GLY A 174 10.10 -13.16 7.52
N GLN A 175 10.86 -13.27 6.43
CA GLN A 175 12.16 -12.64 6.28
C GLN A 175 12.01 -11.29 5.58
N ASN A 176 12.51 -10.23 6.20
CA ASN A 176 12.52 -8.88 5.62
C ASN A 176 13.83 -8.68 4.82
N PRO A 177 13.80 -8.55 3.48
CA PRO A 177 15.01 -8.31 2.69
C PRO A 177 15.48 -6.84 2.74
N TYR A 178 14.71 -5.95 3.37
CA TYR A 178 14.96 -4.50 3.44
C TYR A 178 15.38 -4.03 4.85
N VAL A 179 15.99 -4.91 5.66
CA VAL A 179 16.47 -4.55 7.00
C VAL A 179 17.31 -3.28 6.96
N ASN A 180 17.02 -2.33 7.86
CA ASN A 180 17.68 -1.03 8.00
C ASN A 180 17.37 0.01 6.92
N TYR A 181 16.55 -0.30 5.90
CA TYR A 181 16.21 0.67 4.87
C TYR A 181 15.45 1.88 5.43
N ASP A 182 14.59 1.66 6.43
CA ASP A 182 13.70 2.64 7.05
C ASP A 182 14.33 3.38 8.26
N GLN A 183 15.63 3.21 8.49
CA GLN A 183 16.32 3.91 9.59
C GLN A 183 16.38 5.42 9.33
N ILE A 184 15.88 6.19 10.29
CA ILE A 184 15.88 7.66 10.25
C ILE A 184 17.29 8.19 9.99
N GLY A 185 17.41 9.07 9.00
CA GLY A 185 18.68 9.68 8.61
C GLY A 185 19.46 8.94 7.52
N ASN A 186 19.06 7.71 7.15
CA ASN A 186 19.59 7.07 5.95
C ASN A 186 19.11 7.80 4.69
N THR A 187 19.96 7.86 3.66
CA THR A 187 19.57 8.39 2.36
C THR A 187 18.89 7.28 1.54
N PRO A 188 17.63 7.43 1.11
CA PRO A 188 16.96 6.42 0.31
C PRO A 188 17.60 6.38 -1.10
N PHE A 189 18.31 5.31 -1.42
CA PHE A 189 19.18 5.25 -2.61
C PHE A 189 18.46 5.25 -3.97
N LEU A 190 17.13 5.07 -3.98
CA LEU A 190 16.28 5.10 -5.19
C LEU A 190 15.35 6.32 -5.24
N TYR A 191 15.52 7.26 -4.31
CA TYR A 191 14.72 8.48 -4.28
C TYR A 191 15.39 9.54 -5.14
N ASN A 192 14.74 9.90 -6.25
CA ASN A 192 15.16 10.98 -7.12
C ASN A 192 14.00 11.98 -7.27
N GLY A 193 13.87 12.87 -6.30
CA GLY A 193 12.78 13.85 -6.20
C GLY A 193 13.16 15.06 -5.33
N PRO A 194 12.24 16.03 -5.17
CA PRO A 194 12.46 17.20 -4.34
C PRO A 194 12.60 16.82 -2.85
N ILE A 195 13.58 17.40 -2.17
CA ILE A 195 13.82 17.15 -0.74
C ILE A 195 13.13 18.24 0.09
N ASP A 196 12.32 17.82 1.07
CA ASP A 196 11.74 18.68 2.09
C ASP A 196 12.55 18.56 3.39
N ASN A 197 13.24 19.63 3.78
CA ASN A 197 14.14 19.63 4.93
C ASN A 197 13.43 19.94 6.27
N ARG A 198 12.09 20.01 6.31
CA ARG A 198 11.33 20.27 7.56
C ARG A 198 11.39 19.10 8.55
N LEU A 199 11.64 17.88 8.08
CA LEU A 199 11.74 16.66 8.88
C LEU A 199 12.99 15.86 8.48
N PRO A 200 13.53 15.02 9.38
CA PRO A 200 14.56 14.05 9.03
C PRO A 200 14.10 13.12 7.91
N MET A 201 15.04 12.67 7.06
CA MET A 201 14.76 11.64 6.07
C MET A 201 14.27 10.37 6.76
N LEU A 202 13.27 9.72 6.16
CA LEU A 202 12.65 8.49 6.66
C LEU A 202 11.89 8.64 7.99
N GLU A 203 11.67 9.88 8.48
CA GLU A 203 10.74 10.13 9.59
C GLU A 203 9.33 9.64 9.22
N ARG A 204 8.75 8.77 10.06
CA ARG A 204 7.37 8.31 9.88
C ARG A 204 6.40 9.44 10.17
N VAL A 205 5.41 9.60 9.30
CA VAL A 205 4.37 10.61 9.43
C VAL A 205 2.99 10.00 9.23
N VAL A 206 1.98 10.54 9.91
CA VAL A 206 0.59 10.40 9.50
C VAL A 206 0.32 11.48 8.46
N GLY A 207 0.02 11.08 7.22
CA GLY A 207 -0.42 12.00 6.18
C GLY A 207 -1.94 12.13 6.19
N VAL A 208 -2.44 13.36 6.16
CA VAL A 208 -3.87 13.66 6.08
C VAL A 208 -4.16 14.51 4.85
N TRP A 209 -5.13 14.07 4.05
CA TRP A 209 -5.58 14.70 2.81
C TRP A 209 -7.06 15.07 2.94
N VAL A 210 -7.37 16.37 2.99
CA VAL A 210 -8.76 16.86 3.11
C VAL A 210 -8.96 18.04 2.15
N ASN A 211 -9.94 17.92 1.24
CA ASN A 211 -10.32 18.98 0.29
C ASN A 211 -9.12 19.58 -0.49
N GLY A 212 -8.19 18.72 -0.92
CA GLY A 212 -6.98 19.14 -1.65
C GLY A 212 -5.88 19.77 -0.78
N ILE A 213 -6.08 19.84 0.55
CA ILE A 213 -5.07 20.26 1.50
C ILE A 213 -4.40 19.04 2.12
N TYR A 214 -3.08 19.10 2.19
CA TYR A 214 -2.24 18.02 2.68
C TYR A 214 -1.49 18.47 3.93
N LYS A 215 -1.53 17.65 4.98
CA LYS A 215 -0.80 17.89 6.23
C LYS A 215 -0.14 16.61 6.70
N ALA A 216 1.08 16.71 7.20
CA ALA A 216 1.85 15.59 7.74
C ALA A 216 2.08 15.81 9.23
N TYR A 217 1.85 14.77 10.03
CA TYR A 217 2.04 14.75 11.48
C TYR A 217 3.16 13.75 11.82
N PRO A 218 4.33 14.22 12.27
CA PRO A 218 5.42 13.33 12.66
C PRO A 218 5.02 12.37 13.78
N PHE A 219 5.43 11.11 13.69
CA PHE A 219 5.08 10.08 14.67
C PHE A 219 5.53 10.46 16.08
N ARG A 220 6.64 11.19 16.21
CA ARG A 220 7.13 11.71 17.51
C ARG A 220 6.13 12.57 18.28
N LEU A 221 5.10 13.14 17.62
CA LEU A 221 4.03 13.85 18.31
C LEU A 221 3.21 12.91 19.21
N PHE A 222 3.04 11.66 18.79
CA PHE A 222 2.23 10.67 19.51
C PHE A 222 2.95 10.05 20.72
N ASN A 223 4.27 10.22 20.84
CA ASN A 223 5.01 9.86 22.06
C ASN A 223 4.53 10.62 23.31
N SER A 224 3.81 11.73 23.12
CA SER A 224 3.33 12.61 24.19
C SER A 224 1.83 12.88 24.14
N HIS A 225 1.16 12.45 23.06
CA HIS A 225 -0.26 12.71 22.81
C HIS A 225 -0.89 11.50 22.11
N GLU A 226 -1.72 10.73 22.81
CA GLU A 226 -2.49 9.62 22.20
C GLU A 226 -3.54 10.12 21.20
N VAL A 227 -3.93 11.39 21.32
CA VAL A 227 -4.94 12.03 20.46
C VAL A 227 -4.46 13.40 20.00
N ILE A 228 -4.48 13.64 18.70
CA ILE A 228 -4.26 14.96 18.10
C ILE A 228 -5.60 15.47 17.56
N ASN A 229 -6.05 16.61 18.08
CA ASN A 229 -7.19 17.34 17.56
C ASN A 229 -6.67 18.49 16.69
N ASP A 230 -7.18 18.62 15.47
CA ASP A 230 -6.74 19.66 14.54
C ASP A 230 -7.86 20.09 13.60
N LYS A 231 -7.64 21.17 12.86
CA LYS A 231 -8.54 21.67 11.82
C LYS A 231 -7.77 21.84 10.52
N ILE A 232 -8.20 21.14 9.47
CA ILE A 232 -7.68 21.32 8.11
C ILE A 232 -8.77 21.97 7.27
N SER A 233 -8.51 23.20 6.79
CA SER A 233 -9.55 24.07 6.21
C SER A 233 -10.71 24.24 7.20
N ASP A 234 -11.93 23.86 6.80
CA ASP A 234 -13.13 23.92 7.63
C ASP A 234 -13.50 22.59 8.31
N GLN A 235 -12.69 21.55 8.13
CA GLN A 235 -12.94 20.23 8.68
C GLN A 235 -12.12 19.99 9.95
N SER A 236 -12.81 19.74 11.06
CA SER A 236 -12.19 19.21 12.27
C SER A 236 -11.79 17.76 12.03
N ILE A 237 -10.58 17.41 12.44
CA ILE A 237 -10.05 16.06 12.39
C ILE A 237 -9.56 15.63 13.76
N VAL A 238 -9.57 14.32 13.98
CA VAL A 238 -8.95 13.67 15.13
C VAL A 238 -8.08 12.54 14.62
N ILE A 239 -6.86 12.45 15.16
CA ILE A 239 -5.92 11.37 14.86
C ILE A 239 -5.64 10.63 16.15
N PHE A 240 -5.88 9.32 16.13
CA PHE A 240 -5.58 8.39 17.22
C PHE A 240 -4.33 7.59 16.85
N PHE A 241 -3.47 7.34 17.84
CA PHE A 241 -2.29 6.48 17.68
C PHE A 241 -2.11 5.59 18.91
#